data_AF-A0A5M6CCY2-F1
#
_entry.id   AF-A0A5M6CCY2-F1
#
_cell.length_a   1.000
_cell.length_b   1.000
_cell.length_c   1.000
_cell.angle_alpha   90.00
_cell.angle_beta   90.00
_cell.angle_gamma   90.00
#
_symmetry.space_group_name_H-M   'P 1'
#
loop_
_entity.id
_entity.type
_entity.pdbx_description
1 polymer ?
#
loop_
_entity_poly.entity_id
_entity_poly.type
_entity_poly.pdbx_seq_one_letter_code
_entity_poly.pdbx_strand_id
1 'polypeptide(L)'
;MASINCIVETPKGSNVKYDYEPELACFELNKVLPAGLAFPFDFGFIPGTIGGDGDPLDVIIISEATAFPGCVIKCRIIGGLQASQRERDGKTMRNDRYIAIPDTSFLYKHIKEVNELPAEILNQLKSFFINYNEQAGKAFRPLAWIHTAKALKAINKSFRETSPSKLIQILLPLNNDKGDAFPEQYYKKIKKTLVRKFGGVTTYTQTPATGLWKKEKGKVINDKMIVYEVMASKLDRSFWEQYKKKLQDWFKQEKLVIRQTEIGTF
;
A
#
# COMPACT_ATOMS: atom_id res chain seq x y z
N MET A 1 18.02 -7.34 1.42
CA MET A 1 16.99 -6.27 1.29
C MET A 1 15.66 -6.95 1.06
N ALA A 2 14.56 -6.39 1.56
CA ALA A 2 13.24 -6.96 1.31
C ALA A 2 12.89 -6.78 -0.18
N SER A 3 12.55 -7.88 -0.85
CA SER A 3 12.11 -7.87 -2.24
C SER A 3 10.70 -7.29 -2.36
N ILE A 4 10.43 -6.66 -3.49
CA ILE A 4 9.16 -6.04 -3.84
C ILE A 4 8.56 -6.86 -5.00
N ASN A 5 7.26 -7.11 -4.93
CA ASN A 5 6.55 -7.71 -6.07
C ASN A 5 6.40 -6.66 -7.16
N CYS A 6 6.66 -7.03 -8.41
CA CYS A 6 6.40 -6.24 -9.59
C CYS A 6 5.46 -7.03 -10.50
N ILE A 7 4.50 -6.36 -11.14
CA ILE A 7 3.59 -6.97 -12.10
C ILE A 7 4.01 -6.52 -13.49
N VAL A 8 4.24 -7.46 -14.39
CA VAL A 8 4.60 -7.16 -15.78
C VAL A 8 3.35 -6.81 -16.56
N GLU A 9 3.38 -5.68 -17.27
CA GLU A 9 2.36 -5.29 -18.23
C GLU A 9 2.84 -5.59 -19.64
N THR A 10 4.00 -5.06 -19.99
CA THR A 10 4.56 -5.15 -21.35
C THR A 10 5.87 -5.93 -21.34
N PRO A 11 5.90 -7.13 -21.93
CA PRO A 11 7.11 -7.94 -21.98
C PRO A 11 8.22 -7.32 -22.84
N LYS A 12 9.46 -7.65 -22.49
CA LYS A 12 10.67 -7.38 -23.27
C LYS A 12 10.50 -7.85 -24.71
N GLY A 13 10.86 -6.97 -25.64
CA GLY A 13 10.75 -7.19 -27.09
C GLY A 13 9.37 -6.91 -27.67
N SER A 14 8.36 -6.59 -26.84
CA SER A 14 7.03 -6.23 -27.33
C SER A 14 7.04 -4.89 -28.05
N ASN A 15 6.42 -4.84 -29.22
CA ASN A 15 6.06 -3.61 -29.95
C ASN A 15 4.63 -3.14 -29.62
N VAL A 16 4.00 -3.74 -28.61
CA VAL A 16 2.67 -3.39 -28.12
C VAL A 16 2.78 -3.09 -26.63
N LYS A 17 2.16 -1.98 -26.19
CA LYS A 17 1.99 -1.64 -24.79
C LYS A 17 0.66 -2.16 -24.28
N TYR A 18 0.72 -2.98 -23.25
CA TYR A 18 -0.43 -3.35 -22.44
C TYR A 18 -0.46 -2.49 -21.18
N ASP A 19 -1.67 -2.27 -20.66
CA ASP A 19 -1.92 -1.70 -19.33
C ASP A 19 -2.90 -2.57 -18.57
N TYR A 20 -2.80 -2.56 -17.24
CA TYR A 20 -3.82 -3.15 -16.38
C TYR A 20 -4.99 -2.19 -16.19
N GLU A 21 -6.21 -2.62 -16.55
CA GLU A 21 -7.46 -1.88 -16.32
C GLU A 21 -8.07 -2.32 -14.98
N PRO A 22 -8.03 -1.48 -13.92
CA PRO A 22 -8.51 -1.86 -12.60
C PRO A 22 -10.00 -2.17 -12.51
N GLU A 23 -10.85 -1.52 -13.32
CA GLU A 23 -12.30 -1.73 -13.28
C GLU A 23 -12.71 -3.09 -13.86
N LEU A 24 -11.99 -3.53 -14.90
CA LEU A 24 -12.23 -4.81 -15.59
C LEU A 24 -11.38 -5.95 -15.03
N ALA A 25 -10.39 -5.64 -14.20
CA ALA A 25 -9.43 -6.57 -13.63
C ALA A 25 -8.70 -7.41 -14.71
N CYS A 26 -8.36 -6.79 -15.83
CA CYS A 26 -7.70 -7.45 -16.96
C CYS A 26 -6.59 -6.57 -17.57
N PHE A 27 -5.75 -7.18 -18.41
CA PHE A 27 -4.75 -6.45 -19.20
C PHE A 27 -5.32 -6.12 -20.56
N GLU A 28 -5.29 -4.84 -20.91
CA GLU A 28 -5.77 -4.34 -22.18
C GLU A 28 -4.61 -3.91 -23.07
N LEU A 29 -4.78 -4.10 -24.38
CA LEU A 29 -3.89 -3.50 -25.36
C LEU A 29 -4.17 -2.00 -25.40
N ASN A 30 -3.26 -1.20 -24.85
CA ASN A 30 -3.37 0.26 -24.88
C ASN A 30 -2.88 0.82 -26.21
N LYS A 31 -1.66 0.43 -26.64
CA LYS A 31 -1.00 1.09 -27.78
C LYS A 31 -0.13 0.15 -28.60
N VAL A 32 -0.21 0.27 -29.92
CA VAL A 32 0.79 -0.30 -30.84
C VAL A 32 1.90 0.73 -31.06
N LEU A 33 3.16 0.33 -30.89
CA LEU A 33 4.32 1.19 -31.08
C LEU A 33 4.64 1.35 -32.59
N PRO A 34 5.22 2.48 -33.00
CA PRO A 34 5.71 2.65 -34.36
C PRO A 34 6.74 1.58 -34.75
N ALA A 35 6.84 1.31 -36.06
CA ALA A 35 7.75 0.32 -36.61
C ALA A 35 9.20 0.54 -36.13
N GLY A 36 9.83 -0.54 -35.68
CA GLY A 36 11.21 -0.52 -35.17
C GLY A 36 11.36 -0.21 -33.69
N LEU A 37 10.28 0.20 -32.99
CA LEU A 37 10.31 0.43 -31.54
C LEU A 37 9.76 -0.80 -30.79
N ALA A 38 10.51 -1.25 -29.79
CA ALA A 38 10.09 -2.31 -28.87
C ALA A 38 10.63 -2.03 -27.46
N PHE A 39 9.94 -2.55 -26.45
CA PHE A 39 10.38 -2.41 -25.05
C PHE A 39 11.69 -3.19 -24.83
N PRO A 40 12.78 -2.55 -24.35
CA PRO A 40 14.09 -3.22 -24.23
C PRO A 40 14.14 -4.24 -23.07
N PHE A 41 13.23 -4.12 -22.11
CA PHE A 41 13.10 -4.95 -20.92
C PHE A 41 11.63 -5.09 -20.54
N ASP A 42 11.32 -6.01 -19.63
CA ASP A 42 9.97 -6.13 -19.08
C ASP A 42 9.60 -4.82 -18.37
N PHE A 43 8.44 -4.29 -18.69
CA PHE A 43 7.88 -3.07 -18.14
C PHE A 43 6.57 -3.39 -17.43
N GLY A 44 6.34 -2.73 -16.31
CA GLY A 44 5.06 -2.78 -15.62
C GLY A 44 5.09 -1.93 -14.38
N PHE A 45 4.48 -2.39 -13.30
CA PHE A 45 4.26 -1.55 -12.12
C PHE A 45 4.49 -2.26 -10.78
N ILE A 46 4.61 -1.43 -9.74
CA ILE A 46 4.67 -1.88 -8.35
C ILE A 46 3.26 -1.82 -7.73
N PRO A 47 2.60 -2.97 -7.47
CA PRO A 47 1.25 -3.00 -6.93
C PRO A 47 1.16 -2.33 -5.56
N GLY A 48 0.02 -1.68 -5.32
CA GLY A 48 -0.25 -1.00 -4.05
C GLY A 48 0.44 0.35 -3.89
N THR A 49 1.09 0.89 -4.92
CA THR A 49 1.70 2.22 -4.90
C THR A 49 0.84 3.27 -5.64
N ILE A 50 1.15 4.55 -5.45
CA ILE A 50 0.62 5.71 -6.19
C ILE A 50 1.79 6.59 -6.62
N GLY A 51 1.83 6.87 -7.92
CA GLY A 51 2.69 7.82 -8.61
C GLY A 51 2.11 9.22 -8.66
N GLY A 52 2.86 10.14 -9.27
CA GLY A 52 2.45 11.54 -9.39
C GLY A 52 1.30 11.77 -10.38
N ASP A 53 1.09 10.81 -11.28
CA ASP A 53 -0.02 10.70 -12.23
C ASP A 53 -1.28 10.06 -11.63
N GLY A 54 -1.17 9.40 -10.48
CA GLY A 54 -2.26 8.65 -9.84
C GLY A 54 -2.21 7.14 -10.09
N ASP A 55 -1.43 6.73 -11.08
CA ASP A 55 -1.21 5.32 -11.42
C ASP A 55 -0.18 4.67 -10.48
N PRO A 56 -0.11 3.34 -10.40
CA PRO A 56 0.98 2.67 -9.69
C PRO A 56 2.37 3.06 -10.24
N LEU A 57 3.40 2.99 -9.40
CA LEU A 57 4.76 3.36 -9.81
C LEU A 57 5.32 2.41 -10.88
N ASP A 58 5.82 3.00 -11.97
CA ASP A 58 6.46 2.28 -13.08
C ASP A 58 7.77 1.61 -12.68
N VAL A 59 7.96 0.37 -13.14
CA VAL A 59 9.18 -0.42 -12.92
C VAL A 59 9.65 -1.12 -14.20
N ILE A 60 10.96 -1.08 -14.41
CA ILE A 60 11.68 -1.78 -15.48
C ILE A 60 12.40 -2.96 -14.83
N ILE A 61 12.12 -4.16 -15.31
CA ILE A 61 12.69 -5.40 -14.78
C ILE A 61 13.76 -5.90 -15.75
N ILE A 62 15.02 -5.80 -15.33
CA ILE A 62 16.17 -6.27 -16.11
C ILE A 62 16.42 -7.73 -15.77
N SER A 63 16.27 -8.60 -16.77
CA SER A 63 16.50 -10.05 -16.66
C SER A 63 17.01 -10.67 -17.96
N GLU A 64 17.62 -11.83 -17.82
CA GLU A 64 17.94 -12.76 -18.91
C GLU A 64 16.69 -13.38 -19.56
N ALA A 65 15.56 -13.41 -18.85
CA ALA A 65 14.30 -13.96 -19.33
C ALA A 65 13.33 -12.85 -19.75
N THR A 66 12.34 -13.22 -20.56
CA THR A 66 11.17 -12.41 -20.90
C THR A 66 9.96 -12.99 -20.20
N ALA A 67 9.20 -12.18 -19.47
CA ALA A 67 7.97 -12.59 -18.82
C ALA A 67 6.74 -12.49 -19.74
N PHE A 68 5.54 -12.56 -19.16
CA PHE A 68 4.25 -12.40 -19.86
C PHE A 68 3.36 -11.39 -19.10
N PRO A 69 2.37 -10.75 -19.77
CA PRO A 69 1.46 -9.81 -19.10
C PRO A 69 0.74 -10.46 -17.91
N GLY A 70 0.71 -9.78 -16.77
CA GLY A 70 0.16 -10.29 -15.51
C GLY A 70 1.11 -11.16 -14.68
N CYS A 71 2.33 -11.42 -15.16
CA CYS A 71 3.32 -12.16 -14.38
C CYS A 71 3.76 -11.34 -13.17
N VAL A 72 3.67 -11.93 -11.97
CA VAL A 72 4.21 -11.37 -10.74
C VAL A 72 5.66 -11.84 -10.56
N ILE A 73 6.58 -10.90 -10.43
CA ILE A 73 8.01 -11.18 -10.23
C ILE A 73 8.47 -10.56 -8.90
N LYS A 74 9.13 -11.36 -8.07
CA LYS A 74 9.83 -10.86 -6.89
C LYS A 74 11.16 -10.24 -7.30
N CYS A 75 11.28 -8.96 -7.02
CA CYS A 75 12.37 -8.13 -7.49
C CYS A 75 13.05 -7.38 -6.36
N ARG A 76 14.34 -7.16 -6.54
CA ARG A 76 15.12 -6.19 -5.75
C ARG A 76 15.29 -4.91 -6.57
N ILE A 77 15.01 -3.78 -5.94
CA ILE A 77 15.22 -2.46 -6.54
C ILE A 77 16.71 -2.13 -6.50
N ILE A 78 17.26 -1.65 -7.62
CA ILE A 78 18.66 -1.20 -7.73
C ILE A 78 18.79 0.30 -7.94
N GLY A 79 17.67 1.01 -8.12
CA GLY A 79 17.66 2.45 -8.33
C GLY A 79 16.45 2.91 -9.11
N GLY A 80 16.58 4.07 -9.76
CA GLY A 80 15.55 4.60 -10.62
C GLY A 80 16.04 5.78 -11.47
N LEU A 81 15.32 6.06 -12.55
CA LEU A 81 15.47 7.26 -13.35
C LEU A 81 14.43 8.28 -12.90
N GLN A 82 14.93 9.34 -12.30
CA GLN A 82 14.14 10.51 -11.96
C GLN A 82 13.77 11.27 -13.22
N ALA A 83 12.49 11.57 -13.44
CA ALA A 83 12.04 12.26 -14.64
C ALA A 83 10.81 13.14 -14.43
N SER A 84 10.72 14.15 -15.31
CA SER A 84 9.58 15.06 -15.42
C SER A 84 8.88 14.78 -16.74
N GLN A 85 7.57 14.54 -16.70
CA GLN A 85 6.76 14.28 -17.89
C GLN A 85 5.75 15.39 -18.08
N ARG A 86 5.74 15.99 -19.28
CA ARG A 86 4.69 16.90 -19.72
C ARG A 86 3.68 16.14 -20.56
N GLU A 87 2.44 16.14 -20.09
CA GLU A 87 1.29 15.54 -20.76
C GLU A 87 0.79 16.40 -21.93
N ARG A 88 -0.11 15.83 -22.73
CA ARG A 88 -0.71 16.53 -23.89
C ARG A 88 -1.50 17.77 -23.49
N ASP A 89 -2.06 17.77 -22.28
CA ASP A 89 -2.78 18.91 -21.71
C ASP A 89 -1.85 20.01 -21.17
N GLY A 90 -0.53 19.85 -21.34
CA GLY A 90 0.50 20.78 -20.87
C GLY A 90 0.88 20.63 -19.41
N LYS A 91 0.17 19.81 -18.61
CA LYS A 91 0.53 19.58 -17.21
C LYS A 91 1.84 18.83 -17.12
N THR A 92 2.67 19.27 -16.19
CA THR A 92 3.96 18.63 -15.91
C THR A 92 3.87 17.95 -14.56
N MET A 93 4.24 16.67 -14.52
CA MET A 93 4.22 15.86 -13.33
C MET A 93 5.48 15.04 -13.18
N ARG A 94 5.63 14.48 -11.99
CA ARG A 94 6.72 13.59 -11.66
C ARG A 94 6.39 12.18 -12.13
N ASN A 95 7.18 11.62 -13.05
CA ASN A 95 6.99 10.27 -13.54
C ASN A 95 8.33 9.50 -13.53
N ASP A 96 8.69 9.00 -12.35
CA ASP A 96 9.95 8.29 -12.14
C ASP A 96 9.86 6.85 -12.66
N ARG A 97 10.97 6.28 -13.12
CA ARG A 97 11.06 4.91 -13.64
C ARG A 97 11.99 4.09 -12.75
N TYR A 98 11.45 3.16 -11.96
CA TYR A 98 12.29 2.36 -11.05
C TYR A 98 12.94 1.20 -11.79
N ILE A 99 14.16 0.84 -11.39
CA ILE A 99 14.90 -0.27 -11.99
C ILE A 99 14.99 -1.41 -10.99
N ALA A 100 14.61 -2.58 -11.45
CA ALA A 100 14.50 -3.80 -10.68
C ALA A 100 15.25 -4.95 -11.37
N ILE A 101 15.73 -5.89 -10.56
CA ILE A 101 16.25 -7.18 -11.04
C ILE A 101 15.50 -8.28 -10.29
N PRO A 102 15.05 -9.36 -10.98
CA PRO A 102 14.44 -10.50 -10.30
C PRO A 102 15.39 -11.14 -9.30
N ASP A 103 14.86 -11.59 -8.15
CA ASP A 103 15.65 -12.32 -7.17
C ASP A 103 16.20 -13.64 -7.72
N THR A 104 15.51 -14.20 -8.72
CA THR A 104 15.86 -15.43 -9.43
C THR A 104 16.89 -15.21 -10.55
N SER A 105 17.26 -13.98 -10.87
CA SER A 105 18.22 -13.71 -11.94
C SER A 105 19.59 -14.30 -11.58
N PHE A 106 20.13 -15.11 -12.48
CA PHE A 106 21.47 -15.66 -12.37
C PHE A 106 22.51 -14.71 -12.96
N LEU A 107 22.23 -14.13 -14.14
CA LEU A 107 23.18 -13.24 -14.83
C LEU A 107 23.38 -11.93 -14.08
N TYR A 108 22.31 -11.35 -13.54
CA TYR A 108 22.35 -10.03 -12.92
C TYR A 108 22.44 -10.08 -11.39
N LYS A 109 22.61 -11.26 -10.77
CA LYS A 109 22.63 -11.44 -9.30
C LYS A 109 23.59 -10.52 -8.54
N HIS A 110 24.70 -10.13 -9.17
CA HIS A 110 25.78 -9.35 -8.56
C HIS A 110 25.51 -7.84 -8.56
N ILE A 111 24.62 -7.35 -9.44
CA ILE A 111 24.32 -5.92 -9.60
C ILE A 111 23.36 -5.47 -8.52
N LYS A 112 23.82 -4.76 -7.50
CA LYS A 112 23.03 -4.22 -6.38
C LYS A 112 22.66 -2.76 -6.55
N GLU A 113 23.36 -2.01 -7.39
CA GLU A 113 23.10 -0.59 -7.64
C GLU A 113 22.98 -0.29 -9.14
N VAL A 114 22.20 0.72 -9.50
CA VAL A 114 21.91 1.06 -10.90
C VAL A 114 23.16 1.47 -11.69
N ASN A 115 24.17 2.03 -11.02
CA ASN A 115 25.44 2.41 -11.64
C ASN A 115 26.41 1.23 -11.85
N GLU A 116 26.07 0.03 -11.39
CA GLU A 116 26.80 -1.20 -11.71
C GLU A 116 26.32 -1.84 -13.02
N LEU A 117 25.23 -1.33 -13.61
CA LEU A 117 24.83 -1.69 -14.97
C LEU A 117 25.79 -1.05 -16.00
N PRO A 118 26.02 -1.71 -17.15
CA PRO A 118 26.68 -1.08 -18.29
C PRO A 118 26.06 0.27 -18.64
N ALA A 119 26.90 1.28 -18.88
CA ALA A 119 26.44 2.64 -19.17
C ALA A 119 25.57 2.70 -20.44
N GLU A 120 25.82 1.81 -21.39
CA GLU A 120 25.06 1.64 -22.62
C GLU A 120 23.60 1.29 -22.33
N ILE A 121 23.34 0.40 -21.36
CA ILE A 121 21.97 0.04 -20.95
C ILE A 121 21.25 1.27 -20.38
N LEU A 122 21.93 2.03 -19.51
CA LEU A 122 21.36 3.24 -18.93
C LEU A 122 21.06 4.30 -19.99
N ASN A 123 21.95 4.47 -20.97
CA ASN A 123 21.76 5.42 -22.06
C ASN A 123 20.61 4.98 -22.99
N GLN A 124 20.53 3.70 -23.33
CA GLN A 124 19.44 3.16 -24.14
C GLN A 124 18.08 3.32 -23.44
N LEU A 125 17.99 3.07 -22.14
CA LEU A 125 16.76 3.29 -21.37
C LEU A 125 16.32 4.77 -21.40
N LYS A 126 17.25 5.71 -21.23
CA LYS A 126 16.94 7.14 -21.34
C LYS A 126 16.40 7.48 -22.72
N SER A 127 17.10 7.09 -23.78
CA SER A 127 16.70 7.35 -25.17
C SER A 127 15.35 6.71 -25.49
N PHE A 128 15.10 5.49 -25.02
CA PHE A 128 13.82 4.81 -25.18
C PHE A 128 12.68 5.63 -24.59
N PHE A 129 12.76 6.07 -23.32
CA PHE A 129 11.67 6.83 -22.68
C PHE A 129 11.45 8.21 -23.27
N ILE A 130 12.51 8.88 -23.74
CA ILE A 130 12.40 10.15 -24.47
C ILE A 130 11.60 9.92 -25.76
N ASN A 131 12.08 9.02 -26.63
CA ASN A 131 11.49 8.79 -27.95
C ASN A 131 10.07 8.22 -27.85
N TYR A 132 9.83 7.29 -26.93
CA TYR A 132 8.53 6.67 -26.69
C TYR A 132 7.46 7.71 -26.32
N ASN A 133 7.80 8.65 -25.43
CA ASN A 133 6.88 9.71 -25.01
C ASN A 133 6.70 10.78 -26.07
N GLU A 134 7.77 11.16 -26.78
CA GLU A 134 7.71 12.12 -27.88
C GLU A 134 6.76 11.65 -28.99
N GLN A 135 6.86 10.37 -29.38
CA GLN A 135 5.93 9.74 -30.33
C GLN A 135 4.49 9.66 -29.80
N ALA A 136 4.27 9.80 -28.50
CA ALA A 136 2.94 9.92 -27.90
C ALA A 136 2.43 11.36 -27.81
N GLY A 137 3.18 12.35 -28.31
CA GLY A 137 2.88 13.78 -28.17
C GLY A 137 3.11 14.31 -26.74
N LYS A 138 3.91 13.59 -25.95
CA LYS A 138 4.29 13.96 -24.57
C LYS A 138 5.77 14.35 -24.56
N ALA A 139 6.23 15.05 -23.53
CA ALA A 139 7.66 15.32 -23.35
C ALA A 139 8.17 14.65 -22.08
N PHE A 140 9.13 13.74 -22.22
CA PHE A 140 9.78 13.08 -21.09
C PHE A 140 11.19 13.63 -20.91
N ARG A 141 11.47 14.26 -19.77
CA ARG A 141 12.76 14.85 -19.44
C ARG A 141 13.42 14.05 -18.31
N PRO A 142 14.44 13.23 -18.62
CA PRO A 142 15.29 12.62 -17.59
C PRO A 142 15.99 13.69 -16.76
N LEU A 143 16.06 13.48 -15.46
CA LEU A 143 16.68 14.40 -14.49
C LEU A 143 17.94 13.78 -13.86
N ALA A 144 17.84 12.59 -13.28
CA ALA A 144 18.97 11.94 -12.64
C ALA A 144 18.76 10.42 -12.47
N TRP A 145 19.85 9.66 -12.47
CA TRP A 145 19.82 8.32 -11.90
C TRP A 145 19.91 8.43 -10.38
N ILE A 146 19.09 7.65 -9.67
CA ILE A 146 19.12 7.58 -8.21
C ILE A 146 19.47 6.17 -7.74
N HIS A 147 20.26 6.10 -6.68
CA HIS A 147 20.65 4.86 -6.03
C HIS A 147 19.50 4.19 -5.29
N THR A 148 19.72 2.92 -4.97
CA THR A 148 18.77 2.02 -4.31
C THR A 148 18.12 2.63 -3.07
N ALA A 149 18.91 3.24 -2.18
CA ALA A 149 18.40 3.82 -0.95
C ALA A 149 17.35 4.93 -1.18
N LYS A 150 17.59 5.81 -2.16
CA LYS A 150 16.67 6.90 -2.51
C LYS A 150 15.44 6.37 -3.24
N ALA A 151 15.62 5.38 -4.12
CA ALA A 151 14.54 4.71 -4.83
C ALA A 151 13.58 4.00 -3.86
N LEU A 152 14.10 3.17 -2.96
CA LEU A 152 13.31 2.49 -1.93
C LEU A 152 12.58 3.47 -1.01
N LYS A 153 13.21 4.58 -0.63
CA LYS A 153 12.55 5.63 0.16
C LYS A 153 11.35 6.23 -0.57
N ALA A 154 11.47 6.47 -1.88
CA ALA A 154 10.38 6.98 -2.70
C ALA A 154 9.25 5.95 -2.85
N ILE A 155 9.57 4.70 -3.21
CA ILE A 155 8.60 3.60 -3.33
C ILE A 155 7.84 3.39 -2.01
N ASN A 156 8.57 3.34 -0.88
CA ASN A 156 7.97 3.13 0.43
C ASN A 156 6.99 4.25 0.83
N LYS A 157 7.25 5.49 0.39
CA LYS A 157 6.34 6.63 0.61
C LYS A 157 5.11 6.56 -0.30
N SER A 158 5.25 5.94 -1.47
CA SER A 158 4.19 5.82 -2.48
C SER A 158 3.21 4.69 -2.24
N PHE A 159 3.49 3.72 -1.34
CA PHE A 159 2.46 2.73 -0.99
C PHE A 159 1.21 3.45 -0.49
N ARG A 160 0.07 3.13 -1.11
CA ARG A 160 -1.26 3.54 -0.63
C ARG A 160 -1.32 3.22 0.84
N GLU A 161 -1.89 4.13 1.64
CA GLU A 161 -2.42 3.69 2.93
C GLU A 161 -3.36 2.54 2.59
N THR A 162 -2.97 1.32 2.97
CA THR A 162 -3.72 0.11 2.65
C THR A 162 -5.17 0.39 3.02
N SER A 163 -6.11 0.21 2.08
CA SER A 163 -7.54 0.25 2.42
C SER A 163 -7.71 -0.50 3.72
N PRO A 164 -8.42 0.06 4.72
CA PRO A 164 -8.35 -0.48 6.07
C PRO A 164 -8.75 -1.95 6.06
N SER A 165 -7.76 -2.83 6.16
CA SER A 165 -7.93 -4.28 6.11
C SER A 165 -8.17 -4.85 7.50
N LYS A 166 -8.20 -4.00 8.52
CA LYS A 166 -8.39 -4.41 9.91
C LYS A 166 -9.55 -3.63 10.50
N LEU A 167 -10.49 -4.37 11.06
CA LEU A 167 -11.50 -3.82 11.97
C LEU A 167 -11.03 -4.01 13.40
N ILE A 168 -10.98 -2.90 14.13
CA ILE A 168 -10.65 -2.87 15.55
C ILE A 168 -11.90 -2.56 16.33
N GLN A 169 -12.23 -3.42 17.28
CA GLN A 169 -13.42 -3.30 18.12
C GLN A 169 -13.03 -3.16 19.58
N ILE A 170 -13.48 -2.10 20.23
CA ILE A 170 -13.28 -1.82 21.64
C ILE A 170 -14.61 -2.07 22.36
N LEU A 171 -14.60 -3.01 23.29
CA LEU A 171 -15.78 -3.35 24.08
C LEU A 171 -15.68 -2.66 25.44
N LEU A 172 -16.64 -1.79 25.75
CA LEU A 172 -16.66 -1.00 26.98
C LEU A 172 -17.94 -1.26 27.77
N PRO A 173 -17.87 -1.44 29.10
CA PRO A 173 -19.05 -1.61 29.93
C PRO A 173 -19.82 -0.29 30.05
N LEU A 174 -21.15 -0.36 30.04
CA LEU A 174 -22.01 0.80 30.31
C LEU A 174 -22.16 1.10 31.80
N ASN A 175 -22.08 0.05 32.62
CA ASN A 175 -22.32 0.10 34.06
C ASN A 175 -21.10 -0.45 34.81
N ASN A 176 -20.85 0.09 36.01
CA ASN A 176 -19.84 -0.45 36.92
C ASN A 176 -20.37 -1.72 37.63
N ASP A 177 -19.52 -2.38 38.43
CA ASP A 177 -19.88 -3.58 39.21
C ASP A 177 -21.04 -3.37 40.21
N LYS A 178 -21.36 -2.11 40.53
CA LYS A 178 -22.48 -1.72 41.41
C LYS A 178 -23.77 -1.43 40.65
N GLY A 179 -23.74 -1.42 39.32
CA GLY A 179 -24.86 -1.11 38.43
C GLY A 179 -24.97 0.36 38.03
N ASP A 180 -24.12 1.26 38.53
CA ASP A 180 -24.16 2.68 38.16
C ASP A 180 -23.58 2.88 36.75
N ALA A 181 -24.19 3.77 35.97
CA ALA A 181 -23.69 4.11 34.65
C ALA A 181 -22.35 4.89 34.74
N PHE A 182 -21.42 4.60 33.84
CA PHE A 182 -20.21 5.42 33.71
C PHE A 182 -20.52 6.81 33.14
N PRO A 183 -19.72 7.84 33.47
CA PRO A 183 -19.94 9.19 32.97
C PRO A 183 -19.97 9.28 31.43
N GLU A 184 -21.00 9.92 30.89
CA GLU A 184 -21.19 10.09 29.44
C GLU A 184 -19.97 10.74 28.75
N GLN A 185 -19.25 11.60 29.49
CA GLN A 185 -18.06 12.29 29.01
C GLN A 185 -16.93 11.33 28.59
N TYR A 186 -16.85 10.13 29.16
CA TYR A 186 -15.82 9.15 28.81
C TYR A 186 -16.02 8.68 27.37
N TYR A 187 -17.23 8.28 27.03
CA TYR A 187 -17.63 7.86 25.69
C TYR A 187 -17.44 8.96 24.64
N LYS A 188 -17.77 10.22 24.97
CA LYS A 188 -17.53 11.38 24.11
C LYS A 188 -16.03 11.59 23.84
N LYS A 189 -15.18 11.49 24.87
CA LYS A 189 -13.72 11.60 24.74
C LYS A 189 -13.13 10.47 23.90
N ILE A 190 -13.65 9.24 24.04
CA ILE A 190 -13.23 8.08 23.25
C ILE A 190 -13.56 8.30 21.78
N LYS A 191 -14.81 8.63 21.47
CA LYS A 191 -15.25 8.95 20.10
C LYS A 191 -14.35 10.00 19.46
N LYS A 192 -14.12 11.13 20.13
CA LYS A 192 -13.26 12.22 19.64
C LYS A 192 -11.82 11.78 19.40
N THR A 193 -11.27 10.94 20.28
CA THR A 193 -9.90 10.42 20.15
C THR A 193 -9.78 9.51 18.94
N LEU A 194 -10.73 8.59 18.76
CA LEU A 194 -10.73 7.64 17.65
C LEU A 194 -10.93 8.33 16.30
N VAL A 195 -11.87 9.27 16.18
CA VAL A 195 -12.04 10.10 14.96
C VAL A 195 -10.75 10.84 14.63
N ARG A 196 -10.10 11.48 15.62
CA ARG A 196 -8.87 12.24 15.38
C ARG A 196 -7.71 11.37 14.91
N LYS A 197 -7.61 10.13 15.39
CA LYS A 197 -6.50 9.21 15.09
C LYS A 197 -6.72 8.42 13.80
N PHE A 198 -7.97 8.11 13.45
CA PHE A 198 -8.31 7.16 12.39
C PHE A 198 -9.28 7.71 11.33
N GLY A 199 -9.67 8.98 11.39
CA GLY A 199 -10.50 9.64 10.38
C GLY A 199 -12.00 9.29 10.44
N GLY A 200 -12.39 8.25 11.17
CA GLY A 200 -13.78 7.84 11.37
C GLY A 200 -13.95 6.83 12.51
N VAL A 201 -15.14 6.77 13.09
CA VAL A 201 -15.51 5.76 14.09
C VAL A 201 -17.00 5.48 14.00
N THR A 202 -17.36 4.20 14.00
CA THR A 202 -18.76 3.78 14.12
C THR A 202 -19.01 3.30 15.53
N THR A 203 -20.14 3.71 16.10
CA THR A 203 -20.52 3.37 17.47
C THR A 203 -21.83 2.62 17.44
N TYR A 204 -21.83 1.40 17.95
CA TYR A 204 -23.04 0.61 18.12
C TYR A 204 -23.19 0.23 19.60
N THR A 205 -24.35 0.52 20.16
CA THR A 205 -24.76 -0.04 21.45
C THR A 205 -25.38 -1.39 21.15
N GLN A 206 -24.66 -2.49 21.39
CA GLN A 206 -25.32 -3.79 21.31
C GLN A 206 -26.27 -3.93 22.49
N THR A 207 -27.57 -3.87 22.22
CA THR A 207 -28.62 -4.30 23.14
C THR A 207 -28.69 -5.82 23.12
N PRO A 208 -28.64 -6.48 24.29
CA PRO A 208 -27.42 -7.04 24.89
C PRO A 208 -26.92 -8.34 24.22
N ALA A 209 -25.62 -8.44 23.98
CA ALA A 209 -24.96 -9.75 23.96
C ALA A 209 -24.90 -10.25 25.41
N THR A 210 -25.71 -11.26 25.75
CA THR A 210 -25.74 -11.88 27.07
C THR A 210 -24.42 -12.60 27.37
N GLY A 211 -23.53 -11.95 28.12
CA GLY A 211 -22.36 -12.61 28.70
C GLY A 211 -22.76 -13.38 29.96
N LEU A 212 -22.75 -14.72 29.91
CA LEU A 212 -22.93 -15.55 31.09
C LEU A 212 -21.60 -15.71 31.84
N TRP A 213 -21.40 -14.94 32.89
CA TRP A 213 -20.30 -15.16 33.83
C TRP A 213 -20.81 -15.95 35.04
N LYS A 214 -20.34 -17.20 35.21
CA LYS A 214 -20.48 -17.90 36.50
C LYS A 214 -19.39 -17.39 37.43
N LYS A 215 -19.73 -16.57 38.43
CA LYS A 215 -18.97 -16.52 39.68
C LYS A 215 -19.43 -17.67 40.58
N GLU A 216 -18.56 -18.14 41.46
CA GLU A 216 -18.74 -19.27 42.40
C GLU A 216 -19.99 -19.21 43.31
N LYS A 217 -20.83 -18.17 43.22
CA LYS A 217 -22.06 -17.97 44.02
C LYS A 217 -23.32 -17.70 43.20
N GLY A 218 -23.42 -18.19 41.96
CA GLY A 218 -24.70 -18.33 41.25
C GLY A 218 -25.45 -17.06 40.83
N LYS A 219 -24.87 -15.85 40.98
CA LYS A 219 -25.45 -14.61 40.42
C LYS A 219 -25.03 -14.42 38.97
N VAL A 220 -26.01 -14.43 38.06
CA VAL A 220 -25.85 -13.99 36.67
C VAL A 220 -25.78 -12.47 36.66
N ILE A 221 -24.66 -11.91 36.19
CA ILE A 221 -24.49 -10.46 35.99
C ILE A 221 -24.82 -10.16 34.52
N ASN A 222 -25.69 -9.18 34.29
CA ASN A 222 -26.14 -8.79 32.95
C ASN A 222 -25.43 -7.49 32.55
N ASP A 223 -24.28 -7.61 31.87
CA ASP A 223 -23.46 -6.45 31.52
C ASP A 223 -23.87 -5.86 30.18
N LYS A 224 -24.38 -4.63 30.21
CA LYS A 224 -24.61 -3.85 28.99
C LYS A 224 -23.27 -3.28 28.51
N MET A 225 -22.99 -3.39 27.21
CA MET A 225 -21.74 -2.92 26.62
C MET A 225 -22.00 -2.01 25.42
N ILE A 226 -21.05 -1.10 25.17
CA ILE A 226 -20.95 -0.33 23.94
C ILE A 226 -19.72 -0.79 23.16
N VAL A 227 -19.87 -0.92 21.84
CA VAL A 227 -18.79 -1.30 20.94
C VAL A 227 -18.41 -0.11 20.07
N TYR A 228 -17.13 0.25 20.11
CA TYR A 228 -16.53 1.20 19.17
C TYR A 228 -15.81 0.44 18.08
N GLU A 229 -16.10 0.80 16.84
CA GLU A 229 -15.52 0.19 15.64
C GLU A 229 -14.67 1.19 14.89
N VAL A 230 -13.42 0.80 14.61
CA VAL A 230 -12.47 1.61 13.86
C VAL A 230 -11.84 0.77 12.78
N MET A 231 -11.88 1.29 11.55
CA MET A 231 -11.22 0.72 10.40
C MET A 231 -9.78 1.25 10.34
N ALA A 232 -8.79 0.35 10.28
CA ALA A 232 -7.39 0.71 10.25
C ALA A 232 -6.61 -0.08 9.20
N SER A 233 -5.70 0.61 8.52
CA SER A 233 -4.77 0.05 7.53
C SER A 233 -3.63 -0.75 8.17
N LYS A 234 -3.22 -0.35 9.37
CA LYS A 234 -2.15 -0.96 10.19
C LYS A 234 -2.52 -0.92 11.67
N LEU A 235 -2.00 -1.88 12.44
CA LEU A 235 -2.15 -1.92 13.88
C LEU A 235 -0.97 -1.21 14.56
N ASP A 236 -1.20 -0.01 15.07
CA ASP A 236 -0.26 0.70 15.96
C ASP A 236 -0.32 0.08 17.37
N ARG A 237 0.43 -1.01 17.59
CA ARG A 237 0.39 -1.77 18.86
C ARG A 237 0.73 -0.90 20.07
N SER A 238 1.73 -0.02 19.94
CA SER A 238 2.14 0.88 21.02
C SER A 238 1.01 1.82 21.42
N PHE A 239 0.30 2.41 20.44
CA PHE A 239 -0.88 3.21 20.74
C PHE A 239 -1.96 2.39 21.43
N TRP A 240 -2.29 1.21 20.91
CA TRP A 240 -3.38 0.39 21.46
C TRP A 240 -3.10 -0.15 22.85
N GLU A 241 -1.86 -0.51 23.18
CA GLU A 241 -1.45 -0.92 24.52
C GLU A 241 -1.59 0.22 25.53
N GLN A 242 -1.08 1.42 25.19
CA GLN A 242 -1.21 2.60 26.03
C GLN A 242 -2.67 3.03 26.20
N TYR A 243 -3.43 2.98 25.11
CA TYR A 243 -4.83 3.38 25.11
C TYR A 243 -5.69 2.38 25.90
N LYS A 244 -5.44 1.07 25.76
CA LYS A 244 -6.08 0.02 26.57
C LYS A 244 -5.88 0.26 28.06
N LYS A 245 -4.64 0.53 28.50
CA LYS A 245 -4.34 0.81 29.92
C LYS A 245 -5.13 2.01 30.43
N LYS A 246 -5.16 3.10 29.66
CA LYS A 246 -5.95 4.30 29.99
C LYS A 246 -7.45 4.01 30.12
N LEU A 247 -8.00 3.18 29.23
CA LEU A 247 -9.41 2.78 29.31
C LEU A 247 -9.68 1.88 30.52
N GLN A 248 -8.78 0.95 30.85
CA GLN A 248 -8.87 0.13 32.06
C GLN A 248 -8.93 1.00 33.32
N ASP A 249 -8.12 2.05 33.40
CA ASP A 249 -8.13 3.00 34.52
C ASP A 249 -9.45 3.78 34.59
N TRP A 250 -9.96 4.25 33.44
CA TRP A 250 -11.21 5.03 33.38
C TRP A 250 -12.44 4.19 33.76
N PHE A 251 -12.53 2.97 33.25
CA PHE A 251 -13.66 2.07 33.50
C PHE A 251 -13.46 1.15 34.71
N LYS A 252 -12.34 1.30 35.44
CA LYS A 252 -11.97 0.48 36.60
C LYS A 252 -12.06 -1.03 36.32
N GLN A 253 -11.59 -1.44 35.15
CA GLN A 253 -11.64 -2.83 34.69
C GLN A 253 -10.24 -3.48 34.76
N GLU A 254 -10.12 -4.63 35.42
CA GLU A 254 -8.87 -5.41 35.43
C GLU A 254 -8.48 -5.87 34.03
N LYS A 255 -9.46 -6.20 33.18
CA LYS A 255 -9.26 -6.63 31.80
C LYS A 255 -10.28 -5.96 30.89
N LEU A 256 -9.78 -5.42 29.78
CA LEU A 256 -10.58 -4.83 28.71
C LEU A 256 -10.29 -5.53 27.38
N VAL A 257 -11.32 -5.78 26.58
CA VAL A 257 -11.20 -6.47 25.30
C VAL A 257 -11.12 -5.46 24.18
N ILE A 258 -9.98 -5.46 23.48
CA ILE A 258 -9.81 -4.83 22.17
C ILE A 258 -9.47 -5.96 21.22
N ARG A 259 -10.33 -6.20 20.23
CA ARG A 259 -10.11 -7.26 19.23
C ARG A 259 -9.80 -6.66 17.87
N GLN A 260 -8.99 -7.38 17.10
CA GLN A 260 -8.65 -7.06 15.73
C GLN A 260 -9.12 -8.22 14.84
N THR A 261 -9.81 -7.88 13.75
CA THR A 261 -10.23 -8.82 12.71
C THR A 261 -9.67 -8.34 11.39
N GLU A 262 -9.05 -9.23 10.60
CA GLU A 262 -8.74 -8.93 9.20
C GLU A 262 -10.05 -8.96 8.40
N ILE A 263 -10.29 -7.92 7.60
CA ILE A 263 -11.41 -7.82 6.67
C ILE A 263 -10.83 -7.95 5.27
N GLY A 264 -11.33 -8.94 4.53
CA GLY A 264 -11.14 -9.00 3.08
C GLY A 264 -12.04 -7.96 2.41
N THR A 265 -11.45 -7.12 1.57
CA THR A 265 -12.20 -6.40 0.54
C THR A 265 -12.39 -7.38 -0.62
N PHE A 266 -13.57 -8.00 -0.68
CA PHE A 266 -13.98 -8.85 -1.80
C PHE A 266 -14.58 -8.01 -2.91
#